data_AF-A0A8T5RII7-F1
#
_entry.id   AF-A0A8T5RII7-F1
#
_cell.length_a   1.000
_cell.length_b   1.000
_cell.length_c   1.000
_cell.angle_alpha   90.00
_cell.angle_beta   90.00
_cell.angle_gamma   90.00
#
_symmetry.space_group_name_H-M   'P 1'
#
loop_
_entity.id
_entity.type
_entity.pdbx_description
1 polymer ?
#
loop_
_entity_poly.entity_id
_entity_poly.type
_entity_poly.pdbx_seq_one_letter_code
_entity_poly.pdbx_strand_id
1 'polypeptide(L)'
;MAKKKKEQCPYCGDWFTYLSRHKCKVQARIENKEDEKSATERRIERIEERKQLVTRKLKKEEIEILKIIDRKGNLFFDELVKLVDLERNKL
;
A
#
# COMPACT_ATOMS: atom_id res chain seq x y z
N MET A 1 49.80 -40.20 14.12
CA MET A 1 48.55 -39.48 13.82
C MET A 1 48.79 -37.98 14.04
N ALA A 2 49.05 -37.20 12.99
CA ALA A 2 49.33 -35.76 13.14
C ALA A 2 48.08 -35.03 13.66
N LYS A 3 48.19 -34.33 14.80
CA LYS A 3 47.10 -33.55 15.38
C LYS A 3 46.76 -32.41 14.40
N LYS A 4 45.57 -32.46 13.79
CA LYS A 4 45.09 -31.38 12.90
C LYS A 4 44.99 -30.09 13.71
N LYS A 5 45.65 -29.03 13.24
CA LYS A 5 45.62 -27.70 13.87
C LYS A 5 44.18 -27.18 13.82
N LYS A 6 43.66 -26.72 14.97
CA LYS A 6 42.34 -26.08 15.03
C LYS A 6 42.50 -24.60 14.69
N GLU A 7 41.56 -24.07 13.93
CA GLU A 7 41.44 -22.67 13.53
C GLU A 7 40.23 -22.05 14.25
N GLN A 8 40.33 -20.78 14.64
CA GLN A 8 39.24 -20.07 15.31
C GLN A 8 38.42 -19.27 14.31
N CYS A 9 37.09 -19.32 14.41
CA CYS A 9 36.22 -18.48 13.59
C CYS A 9 36.29 -17.01 14.06
N PRO A 10 36.57 -16.04 13.17
CA PRO A 10 36.67 -14.62 13.55
C PRO A 10 35.30 -13.99 13.90
N TYR A 11 34.19 -14.67 13.59
CA TYR A 11 32.84 -14.13 13.79
C TYR A 11 32.15 -14.68 15.04
N CYS A 12 32.26 -15.99 15.31
CA CYS A 12 31.63 -16.60 16.49
C CYS A 12 32.62 -17.02 17.59
N GLY A 13 33.94 -16.99 17.33
CA GLY A 13 34.97 -17.31 18.33
C GLY A 13 35.18 -18.79 18.60
N ASP A 14 34.42 -19.68 17.96
CA ASP A 14 34.54 -21.13 18.13
C ASP A 14 35.72 -21.75 17.36
N TRP A 15 36.23 -22.89 17.84
CA TRP A 15 37.40 -23.59 17.28
C TRP A 15 37.00 -24.77 16.41
N PHE A 16 37.48 -24.80 15.17
CA PHE A 16 37.16 -25.83 14.18
C PHE A 16 38.41 -26.48 13.59
N THR A 17 38.31 -27.75 13.22
CA THR A 17 39.38 -28.46 12.51
C THR A 17 39.50 -28.03 11.04
N TYR A 18 38.39 -27.55 10.46
CA TYR A 18 38.31 -27.04 9.09
C TYR A 18 37.37 -25.84 9.06
N LEU A 19 37.92 -24.63 9.07
CA LEU A 19 37.10 -23.41 9.07
C LEU A 19 36.26 -23.28 7.78
N SER A 20 36.74 -23.79 6.66
CA SER A 20 36.03 -23.82 5.37
C SER A 20 34.69 -24.56 5.38
N ARG A 21 34.46 -25.47 6.34
CA ARG A 21 33.18 -26.20 6.49
C ARG A 21 32.26 -25.56 7.53
N HIS A 22 32.75 -24.57 8.28
CA HIS A 22 31.96 -23.90 9.29
C HIS A 22 31.00 -22.88 8.64
N LYS A 23 29.69 -23.13 8.74
CA LYS A 23 28.66 -22.16 8.34
C LYS A 23 28.35 -21.25 9.53
N CYS A 24 28.99 -20.08 9.60
CA CYS A 24 28.79 -19.14 10.69
C CYS A 24 27.39 -18.51 10.62
N LYS A 25 26.56 -18.76 11.64
CA LYS A 25 25.21 -18.17 11.73
C LYS A 25 25.22 -16.66 12.01
N VAL A 26 26.35 -16.10 12.45
CA VAL A 26 26.51 -14.67 12.74
C VAL A 26 26.55 -13.85 11.45
N GLN A 27 27.21 -14.35 10.40
CA GLN A 27 27.27 -13.68 9.10
C GLN A 27 25.87 -13.51 8.48
N ALA A 28 25.03 -14.56 8.60
CA ALA A 28 23.63 -14.50 8.18
C ALA A 28 22.77 -13.47 8.96
N ARG A 29 23.14 -13.09 10.19
CA ARG A 29 22.41 -12.06 10.95
C ARG A 29 22.81 -10.63 10.60
N ILE A 30 24.00 -10.43 10.05
CA ILE A 30 24.48 -9.10 9.66
C ILE A 30 23.90 -8.73 8.30
N GLU A 31 23.84 -9.68 7.36
CA GLU A 31 23.23 -9.47 6.03
C GLU A 31 21.71 -9.25 6.09
N ASN A 32 21.00 -9.81 7.09
CA ASN A 32 19.54 -9.66 7.24
C ASN A 32 19.10 -8.43 8.05
N LYS A 33 20.00 -7.50 8.39
CA LYS A 33 19.67 -6.30 9.18
C LYS A 33 19.36 -5.06 8.35
N GLU A 34 19.45 -5.12 7.03
CA GLU A 34 19.24 -3.95 6.15
C GLU A 34 17.76 -3.64 5.86
N ASP A 35 16.81 -4.48 6.29
CA ASP A 35 15.37 -4.32 6.01
C ASP A 35 14.54 -3.72 7.16
N GLU A 36 15.15 -3.13 8.19
CA GLU A 36 14.38 -2.38 9.20
C GLU A 36 14.06 -0.97 8.69
N LYS A 37 12.89 -0.83 8.03
CA LYS A 37 12.37 0.49 7.60
C LYS A 37 12.49 1.52 8.71
N SER A 38 13.11 2.66 8.39
CA SER A 38 13.27 3.74 9.36
C SER A 38 11.90 4.22 9.87
N ALA A 39 11.86 4.80 11.08
CA ALA A 39 10.61 5.35 11.62
C ALA A 39 9.98 6.40 10.68
N THR A 40 10.83 7.09 9.92
CA THR A 40 10.47 8.07 8.90
C THR A 40 9.78 7.42 7.70
N GLU A 41 10.35 6.34 7.16
CA GLU A 41 9.73 5.58 6.06
C GLU A 41 8.36 5.02 6.45
N ARG A 42 8.24 4.44 7.64
CA ARG A 42 6.95 3.96 8.17
C ARG A 42 5.92 5.07 8.38
N ARG A 43 6.36 6.31 8.58
CA ARG A 43 5.47 7.48 8.68
C ARG A 43 5.00 7.92 7.30
N ILE A 44 5.88 7.93 6.30
CA ILE A 44 5.55 8.27 4.91
C ILE A 44 4.52 7.28 4.35
N GLU A 45 4.77 5.98 4.55
CA GLU A 45 3.87 4.89 4.09
C GLU A 45 2.45 5.06 4.64
N ARG A 46 2.30 5.34 5.95
CA ARG A 46 0.99 5.61 6.57
C ARG A 46 0.30 6.86 6.03
N ILE A 47 1.05 7.89 5.63
CA ILE A 47 0.49 9.11 5.04
C ILE A 47 -0.02 8.80 3.62
N GLU A 48 0.73 8.03 2.84
CA GLU A 48 0.33 7.62 1.49
C GLU A 48 -0.92 6.73 1.50
N GLU A 49 -1.00 5.76 2.40
CA GLU A 49 -2.21 4.93 2.58
C GLU A 49 -3.44 5.77 2.89
N ARG A 50 -3.33 6.73 3.81
CA ARG A 50 -4.43 7.65 4.14
C ARG A 50 -4.84 8.50 2.95
N LYS A 51 -3.88 9.02 2.17
CA LYS A 51 -4.17 9.77 0.93
C LYS A 51 -4.94 8.90 -0.06
N GLN A 52 -4.51 7.66 -0.28
CA GLN A 52 -5.20 6.75 -1.20
C GLN A 52 -6.64 6.45 -0.77
N LEU A 53 -6.87 6.23 0.54
CA LEU A 53 -8.21 5.99 1.07
C LEU A 53 -9.13 7.21 0.89
N VAL A 54 -8.62 8.41 1.16
CA VAL A 54 -9.37 9.67 0.94
C VAL A 54 -9.72 9.84 -0.53
N THR A 55 -8.75 9.69 -1.44
CA THR A 55 -9.01 9.80 -2.89
C THR A 55 -10.03 8.77 -3.38
N ARG A 56 -9.98 7.53 -2.87
CA ARG A 56 -10.98 6.51 -3.21
C ARG A 56 -12.38 6.88 -2.71
N LYS A 57 -12.49 7.47 -1.52
CA LYS A 57 -13.78 7.94 -0.97
C LYS A 57 -14.37 9.06 -1.81
N LEU A 58 -13.56 10.07 -2.15
CA LEU A 58 -13.97 11.19 -3.00
C LEU A 58 -14.50 10.72 -4.36
N LYS A 59 -13.78 9.80 -5.02
CA LYS A 59 -14.26 9.21 -6.29
C LYS A 59 -15.60 8.49 -6.16
N LYS A 60 -15.86 7.82 -5.02
CA LYS A 60 -17.16 7.17 -4.78
C LYS A 60 -18.28 8.21 -4.60
N GLU A 61 -18.02 9.26 -3.83
CA GLU A 61 -18.96 10.36 -3.59
C GLU A 61 -19.28 11.10 -4.90
N GLU A 62 -18.28 11.37 -5.75
CA GLU A 62 -18.48 11.96 -7.09
C GLU A 62 -19.41 11.10 -7.97
N ILE A 63 -19.20 9.78 -7.98
CA ILE A 63 -20.07 8.84 -8.72
C ILE A 63 -21.49 8.83 -8.16
N GLU A 64 -21.66 8.90 -6.84
CA GLU A 64 -22.99 8.99 -6.21
C GLU A 64 -23.69 10.30 -6.56
N ILE A 65 -22.99 11.43 -6.53
CA ILE A 65 -23.53 12.73 -6.94
C ILE A 65 -23.96 12.69 -8.41
N LEU A 66 -23.12 12.17 -9.32
CA LEU A 66 -23.47 12.03 -10.73
C LEU A 66 -24.71 11.15 -10.93
N LYS A 67 -24.84 10.05 -10.18
CA LYS A 67 -26.04 9.20 -10.21
C LYS A 67 -27.28 9.93 -9.69
N ILE A 68 -27.15 10.78 -8.68
CA ILE A 68 -28.26 11.60 -8.17
C ILE A 68 -28.67 12.62 -9.22
N ILE A 69 -27.72 13.28 -9.87
CA ILE A 69 -27.98 14.23 -10.95
C ILE A 69 -28.69 13.52 -12.10
N ASP A 70 -28.22 12.35 -12.52
CA ASP A 70 -28.82 11.57 -13.60
C ASP A 70 -30.27 11.13 -13.28
N ARG A 71 -30.51 10.65 -12.05
CA ARG A 71 -31.88 10.33 -11.59
C ARG A 71 -32.79 11.56 -11.51
N LYS A 72 -32.26 12.70 -11.07
CA LYS A 72 -33.05 13.93 -10.90
C LYS A 72 -33.21 14.73 -12.20
N GLY A 73 -32.30 14.61 -13.16
CA GLY A 73 -32.41 15.22 -14.48
C GLY A 73 -33.66 14.75 -15.21
N ASN A 74 -34.02 13.46 -15.06
CA ASN A 74 -35.27 12.91 -15.58
C ASN A 74 -36.52 13.41 -14.83
N LEU A 75 -36.42 13.67 -13.52
CA LEU A 75 -37.53 14.19 -12.72
C LEU A 75 -37.95 15.61 -13.17
N PHE A 76 -36.98 16.46 -13.51
CA PHE A 76 -37.29 17.81 -13.98
C PHE A 76 -37.70 17.86 -15.46
N PHE A 77 -37.33 16.86 -16.27
CA PHE A 77 -37.73 16.84 -17.68
C PHE A 77 -39.26 16.72 -17.83
N ASP A 78 -39.88 15.79 -17.10
CA ASP A 78 -41.35 15.62 -17.13
C ASP A 78 -42.09 16.81 -16.52
N GLU A 79 -41.54 17.43 -15.47
CA GLU A 79 -42.09 18.67 -14.89
C GLU A 79 -41.99 19.84 -15.87
N LEU A 80 -40.85 19.99 -16.57
CA LEU A 80 -40.66 21.01 -17.59
C LEU A 80 -41.57 20.78 -18.80
N VAL A 81 -41.74 19.54 -19.25
CA VAL A 81 -42.69 19.19 -20.32
C VAL A 81 -44.12 19.55 -19.92
N LYS A 82 -44.54 19.24 -18.69
CA LYS A 82 -45.86 19.65 -18.17
C LYS A 82 -46.04 21.16 -18.08
N LEU A 83 -45.00 21.90 -17.71
CA LEU A 83 -45.03 23.37 -17.69
C LEU A 83 -45.12 23.96 -19.10
N VAL A 84 -44.47 23.34 -20.09
CA VAL A 84 -44.49 23.79 -21.49
C VAL A 84 -45.79 23.38 -22.21
N ASP A 85 -46.41 22.25 -21.86
CA ASP A 85 -47.69 21.80 -22.45
C ASP A 85 -48.89 22.68 -22.03
N LEU A 86 -48.73 23.57 -21.04
CA LEU A 86 -49.69 24.62 -20.70
C LEU A 86 -49.73 25.76 -21.73
N GLU A 87 -48.69 25.94 -22.56
CA GLU A 87 -48.67 26.95 -23.62
C GLU A 87 -49.23 26.43 -24.95
N ARG A 88 -49.22 25.11 -25.16
CA ARG A 88 -49.69 24.49 -26.41
C ARG A 88 -51.21 24.52 -26.60
N ASN A 89 -51.97 24.68 -25.53
CA ASN A 89 -53.44 24.81 -25.55
C ASN A 89 -53.93 26.28 -25.55
N LYS A 90 -53.06 27.25 -25.88
CA LYS A 90 -53.41 28.67 -26.06
C LYS A 90 -53.23 29.18 -27.50
N LEU A 91 -53.32 28.30 -28.49
CA LEU A 91 -53.33 28.65 -29.92
C LEU A 91 -54.63 28.16 -30.57
#